data_AF-A0AAE1HNL7-F1
#
_entry.id   AF-A0AAE1HNL7-F1
#
_cell.length_a   1.000
_cell.length_b   1.000
_cell.length_c   1.000
_cell.angle_alpha   90.00
_cell.angle_beta   90.00
_cell.angle_gamma   90.00
#
_symmetry.space_group_name_H-M   'P 1'
#
loop_
_entity.id
_entity.type
_entity.pdbx_description
1 polymer ?
#
loop_
_entity_poly.entity_id
_entity_poly.type
_entity_poly.pdbx_seq_one_letter_code
_entity_poly.pdbx_strand_id
1 'polypeptide(L)'
;MKVLQGTIHQGNNLLFTIHYGVQCCSASVVACAYAFSHNPTLWTAKDIDACVYLGTNIHAKSCRPNYNGYLFPHEIIKTFPLPNKVHVVLEAAKEAKFIGAIHNIEGFGDEIICALTSYFKTSRCGILNCNEYSFGMMFVGNEFWIFDSHAKDITGRSYHEGFAVLISFSSINELVQYLQQNFND
;
A
#
# COMPACT_ATOMS: atom_id res chain seq x y z
N MET A 1 6.87 0.90 16.29
CA MET A 1 5.91 0.20 15.41
C MET A 1 4.55 -0.05 16.08
N LYS A 2 3.43 0.29 15.44
CA LYS A 2 2.06 -0.11 15.84
C LYS A 2 1.34 -0.74 14.64
N VAL A 3 0.58 -1.80 14.86
CA VAL A 3 -0.15 -2.53 13.80
C VAL A 3 -1.64 -2.43 14.05
N LEU A 4 -2.39 -2.00 13.03
CA LEU A 4 -3.85 -2.08 12.98
C LEU A 4 -4.23 -3.08 11.89
N GLN A 5 -4.99 -4.10 12.24
CA GLN A 5 -5.50 -5.10 11.30
C GLN A 5 -6.91 -4.76 10.81
N GLY A 6 -7.16 -5.04 9.54
CA GLY A 6 -8.50 -5.21 9.01
C GLY A 6 -9.12 -6.53 9.45
N THR A 7 -10.14 -6.97 8.71
CA THR A 7 -10.77 -8.28 8.83
C THR A 7 -10.71 -9.09 7.54
N ILE A 8 -10.15 -8.51 6.48
CA ILE A 8 -9.92 -9.17 5.18
C ILE A 8 -8.50 -8.88 4.68
N HIS A 9 -8.04 -9.67 3.72
CA HIS A 9 -6.84 -9.43 2.94
C HIS A 9 -7.14 -9.64 1.45
N GLN A 10 -6.26 -9.14 0.58
CA GLN A 10 -6.48 -9.17 -0.86
C GLN A 10 -6.61 -10.57 -1.47
N GLY A 11 -6.04 -11.58 -0.81
CA GLY A 11 -6.04 -12.97 -1.24
C GLY A 11 -7.30 -13.74 -0.84
N ASN A 12 -8.28 -13.10 -0.19
CA ASN A 12 -9.52 -13.74 0.22
C ASN A 12 -10.38 -14.10 -1.01
N ASN A 13 -10.23 -15.33 -1.49
CA ASN A 13 -10.91 -15.86 -2.67
C ASN A 13 -12.39 -16.18 -2.45
N LEU A 14 -12.86 -16.25 -1.20
CA LEU A 14 -14.28 -16.38 -0.88
C LEU A 14 -15.01 -15.04 -1.05
N LEU A 15 -14.33 -13.93 -0.78
CA LEU A 15 -14.86 -12.59 -0.95
C LEU A 15 -14.64 -12.04 -2.37
N PHE A 16 -13.48 -12.32 -2.96
CA PHE A 16 -13.09 -11.80 -4.26
C PHE A 16 -13.01 -12.95 -5.27
N THR A 17 -14.00 -13.03 -6.15
CA THR A 17 -14.11 -14.12 -7.14
C THR A 17 -13.17 -13.95 -8.34
N ILE A 18 -12.78 -12.71 -8.64
CA ILE A 18 -11.84 -12.35 -9.70
C ILE A 18 -10.78 -11.39 -9.15
N HIS A 19 -9.58 -11.44 -9.72
CA HIS A 19 -8.46 -10.54 -9.38
C HIS A 19 -8.00 -10.57 -7.92
N TYR A 20 -8.35 -11.62 -7.15
CA TYR A 20 -7.81 -11.79 -5.81
C TYR A 20 -6.30 -12.06 -5.87
N GLY A 21 -5.55 -11.48 -4.93
CA GLY A 21 -4.10 -11.58 -4.86
C GLY A 21 -3.30 -10.64 -5.77
N VAL A 22 -3.93 -9.96 -6.74
CA VAL A 22 -3.22 -9.09 -7.72
C VAL A 22 -3.60 -7.60 -7.62
N GLN A 23 -4.51 -7.26 -6.70
CA GLN A 23 -5.06 -5.91 -6.55
C GLN A 23 -4.28 -4.99 -5.59
N CYS A 24 -3.09 -5.39 -5.14
CA CYS A 24 -2.27 -4.65 -4.15
C CYS A 24 -2.04 -3.19 -4.54
N CYS A 25 -1.72 -2.91 -5.80
CA CYS A 25 -1.46 -1.55 -6.27
C CYS A 25 -2.71 -0.68 -6.18
N SER A 26 -3.86 -1.21 -6.61
CA SER A 26 -5.14 -0.50 -6.56
C SER A 26 -5.61 -0.25 -5.13
N ALA A 27 -5.45 -1.23 -4.24
CA ALA A 27 -5.74 -1.06 -2.82
C ALA A 27 -4.83 0.00 -2.18
N SER A 28 -3.54 0.00 -2.51
CA SER A 28 -2.57 0.99 -2.05
C SER A 28 -2.89 2.41 -2.54
N VAL A 29 -3.33 2.54 -3.79
CA VAL A 29 -3.80 3.79 -4.37
C VAL A 29 -5.02 4.33 -3.63
N VAL A 30 -5.99 3.48 -3.31
CA VAL A 30 -7.15 3.86 -2.49
C VAL A 30 -6.72 4.29 -1.10
N ALA A 31 -5.82 3.57 -0.45
CA ALA A 31 -5.32 3.91 0.88
C ALA A 31 -4.64 5.28 0.90
N CYS A 32 -3.76 5.58 -0.06
CA CYS A 32 -3.15 6.90 -0.19
C CYS A 32 -4.19 8.00 -0.44
N ALA A 33 -5.16 7.76 -1.33
CA ALA A 33 -6.25 8.70 -1.60
C ALA A 33 -7.10 8.97 -0.34
N TYR A 34 -7.40 7.93 0.43
CA TYR A 34 -8.17 8.02 1.66
C TYR A 34 -7.41 8.80 2.74
N ALA A 35 -6.10 8.57 2.86
CA ALA A 35 -5.23 9.26 3.82
C ALA A 35 -5.12 10.78 3.63
N PHE A 36 -5.33 11.28 2.40
CA PHE A 36 -5.44 12.73 2.16
C PHE A 36 -6.70 13.33 2.78
N SER A 37 -7.76 12.54 2.90
CA SER A 37 -9.08 12.98 3.32
C SER A 37 -9.43 12.62 4.77
N HIS A 38 -8.78 11.59 5.31
CA HIS A 38 -9.04 11.02 6.62
C HIS A 38 -7.72 10.61 7.27
N ASN A 39 -7.44 11.14 8.47
CA ASN A 39 -6.17 10.94 9.15
C ASN A 39 -5.94 9.45 9.49
N PRO A 40 -4.84 8.83 9.04
CA PRO A 40 -4.47 7.43 9.36
C PRO A 40 -4.50 7.08 10.85
N THR A 41 -4.25 8.04 11.75
CA THR A 41 -4.31 7.80 13.20
C THR A 41 -5.72 7.50 13.72
N LEU A 42 -6.76 7.78 12.93
CA LEU A 42 -8.16 7.57 13.27
C LEU A 42 -8.78 6.37 12.53
N TRP A 43 -7.99 5.70 11.69
CA TRP A 43 -8.48 4.56 10.93
C TRP A 43 -8.86 3.40 11.85
N THR A 44 -9.84 2.65 11.41
CA THR A 44 -10.34 1.43 12.02
C THR A 44 -10.13 0.25 11.08
N ALA A 45 -10.39 -0.96 11.57
CA ALA A 45 -10.39 -2.16 10.72
C ALA A 45 -11.31 -1.99 9.49
N LYS A 46 -12.43 -1.28 9.63
CA LYS A 46 -13.37 -1.02 8.52
C LYS A 46 -12.76 -0.13 7.44
N ASP A 47 -11.90 0.81 7.81
CA ASP A 47 -11.22 1.68 6.85
C ASP A 47 -10.20 0.90 6.02
N ILE A 48 -9.47 -0.02 6.66
CA ILE A 48 -8.56 -0.96 5.99
C ILE A 48 -9.34 -1.85 5.02
N ASP A 49 -10.43 -2.47 5.49
CA ASP A 49 -11.27 -3.35 4.67
C ASP A 49 -11.89 -2.60 3.49
N ALA A 50 -12.32 -1.36 3.71
CA ALA A 50 -12.82 -0.49 2.65
C ALA A 50 -11.74 -0.25 1.59
N CYS A 51 -10.49 0.02 1.99
CA CYS A 51 -9.38 0.20 1.04
C CYS A 51 -9.14 -1.06 0.18
N VAL A 52 -9.17 -2.25 0.79
CA VAL A 52 -9.03 -3.52 0.05
C VAL A 52 -10.21 -3.71 -0.91
N TYR A 53 -11.45 -3.55 -0.44
CA TYR A 53 -12.65 -3.77 -1.24
C TYR A 53 -12.80 -2.80 -2.41
N LEU A 54 -12.64 -1.50 -2.15
CA LEU A 54 -12.63 -0.46 -3.19
C LEU A 54 -11.45 -0.67 -4.15
N GLY A 55 -10.28 -1.06 -3.63
CA GLY A 55 -9.11 -1.41 -4.40
C GLY A 55 -9.38 -2.52 -5.41
N THR A 56 -10.02 -3.62 -5.00
CA THR A 56 -10.44 -4.71 -5.91
C THR A 56 -11.37 -4.19 -7.01
N ASN A 57 -12.37 -3.37 -6.66
CA ASN A 57 -13.31 -2.83 -7.64
C ASN A 57 -12.64 -1.89 -8.64
N ILE A 58 -11.69 -1.08 -8.19
CA ILE A 58 -10.90 -0.16 -9.02
C ILE A 58 -9.95 -0.94 -9.91
N HIS A 59 -9.32 -1.99 -9.40
CA HIS A 59 -8.46 -2.89 -10.16
C HIS A 59 -9.23 -3.49 -11.34
N ALA A 60 -10.39 -4.11 -11.06
CA ALA A 60 -11.24 -4.72 -12.09
C ALA A 60 -11.66 -3.72 -13.19
N LYS A 61 -11.95 -2.47 -12.82
CA LYS A 61 -12.29 -1.39 -13.78
C LYS A 61 -11.09 -0.86 -14.58
N SER A 62 -9.88 -1.06 -14.06
CA SER A 62 -8.64 -0.63 -14.69
C SER A 62 -8.09 -1.70 -15.64
N CYS A 63 -8.38 -2.97 -15.35
CA CYS A 63 -7.98 -4.10 -16.19
C CYS A 63 -8.65 -4.07 -17.58
N ARG A 64 -7.89 -4.48 -18.59
CA ARG A 64 -8.46 -4.84 -19.89
C ARG A 64 -9.29 -6.13 -19.76
N PRO A 65 -10.29 -6.36 -20.62
CA PRO A 65 -11.04 -7.61 -20.62
C PRO A 65 -10.11 -8.83 -20.64
N ASN A 66 -10.38 -9.82 -19.78
CA ASN A 66 -9.60 -11.05 -19.61
C ASN A 66 -8.16 -10.91 -19.09
N TYR A 67 -7.73 -9.71 -18.66
CA TYR A 67 -6.44 -9.54 -17.99
C TYR A 67 -6.54 -9.86 -16.50
N ASN A 68 -5.71 -10.77 -16.00
CA ASN A 68 -5.63 -11.11 -14.58
C ASN A 68 -4.17 -11.06 -14.12
N GLY A 69 -3.70 -9.88 -13.76
CA GLY A 69 -2.32 -9.64 -13.35
C GLY A 69 -2.16 -8.32 -12.61
N TYR A 70 -0.94 -8.01 -12.21
CA TYR A 70 -0.61 -6.79 -11.49
C TYR A 70 -0.70 -5.55 -12.36
N LEU A 71 -1.15 -4.44 -11.78
CA LEU A 71 -1.20 -3.14 -12.45
C LEU A 71 -0.17 -2.19 -11.84
N PHE A 72 0.42 -1.34 -12.68
CA PHE A 72 1.21 -0.20 -12.23
C PHE A 72 0.30 0.98 -11.85
N PRO A 73 0.78 1.91 -11.00
CA PRO A 73 0.00 3.09 -10.59
C PRO A 73 -0.58 3.91 -11.74
N HIS A 74 0.10 4.00 -12.89
CA HIS A 74 -0.34 4.77 -14.04
C HIS A 74 -1.43 4.07 -14.87
N GLU A 75 -1.65 2.77 -14.66
CA GLU A 75 -2.70 1.98 -15.32
C GLU A 75 -4.04 2.03 -14.58
N ILE A 76 -4.03 2.49 -13.32
CA ILE A 76 -5.22 2.56 -12.47
C ILE A 76 -6.10 3.75 -12.86
N ILE A 77 -7.43 3.53 -12.91
CA ILE A 77 -8.39 4.60 -13.15
C ILE A 77 -8.21 5.74 -12.14
N LYS A 78 -8.15 6.98 -12.65
CA LYS A 78 -7.78 8.15 -11.85
C LYS A 78 -8.93 8.75 -11.06
N THR A 79 -10.17 8.39 -11.39
CA THR A 79 -11.37 8.94 -10.74
C THR A 79 -12.20 7.82 -10.16
N PHE A 80 -12.41 7.85 -8.85
CA PHE A 80 -13.23 6.88 -8.14
C PHE A 80 -13.87 7.49 -6.88
N PRO A 81 -15.00 6.92 -6.40
CA PRO A 81 -15.61 7.35 -5.16
C PRO A 81 -14.79 6.84 -3.95
N LEU A 82 -14.74 7.65 -2.89
CA LEU A 82 -14.22 7.25 -1.58
C LEU A 82 -15.35 7.31 -0.55
N PRO A 83 -15.27 6.54 0.54
CA PRO A 83 -16.21 6.65 1.65
C PRO A 83 -16.31 8.11 2.13
N ASN A 84 -17.53 8.63 2.23
CA ASN A 84 -17.83 9.99 2.69
C ASN A 84 -17.25 11.13 1.81
N LYS A 85 -16.91 10.87 0.54
CA LYS A 85 -16.43 11.89 -0.43
C LYS A 85 -17.08 11.72 -1.80
N VAL A 86 -17.21 12.85 -2.51
CA VAL A 86 -17.94 12.91 -3.78
C VAL A 86 -17.15 12.22 -4.90
N HIS A 87 -15.88 12.58 -5.13
CA HIS A 87 -14.94 11.87 -6.02
C HIS A 87 -13.50 12.29 -5.69
N VAL A 88 -12.52 11.38 -5.84
CA VAL A 88 -11.08 11.73 -5.84
C VAL A 88 -10.53 11.62 -7.26
N VAL A 89 -9.77 12.63 -7.68
CA VAL A 89 -8.99 12.63 -8.92
C VAL A 89 -7.51 12.50 -8.55
N LEU A 90 -6.87 11.43 -9.00
CA LEU A 90 -5.46 11.18 -8.75
C LEU A 90 -4.59 11.63 -9.92
N GLU A 91 -3.53 12.37 -9.60
CA GLU A 91 -2.42 12.59 -10.50
C GLU A 91 -1.29 11.62 -10.14
N ALA A 92 -1.33 10.42 -10.70
CA ALA A 92 -0.23 9.48 -10.59
C ALA A 92 0.99 10.02 -11.36
N ALA A 93 2.16 10.03 -10.72
CA ALA A 93 3.41 10.31 -11.41
C ALA A 93 3.59 9.31 -12.57
N LYS A 94 3.89 9.81 -13.76
CA LYS A 94 4.11 8.97 -14.95
C LYS A 94 5.38 8.12 -14.85
N GLU A 95 6.33 8.55 -14.03
CA GLU A 95 7.62 7.92 -13.84
C GLU A 95 7.88 7.67 -12.35
N ALA A 96 8.57 6.58 -12.05
CA ALA A 96 9.04 6.30 -10.70
C ALA A 96 10.05 7.38 -10.29
N LYS A 97 9.86 8.00 -9.12
CA LYS A 97 10.81 8.98 -8.59
C LYS A 97 12.13 8.35 -8.15
N PHE A 98 12.09 7.07 -7.77
CA PHE A 98 13.23 6.28 -7.32
C PHE A 98 13.07 4.85 -7.83
N ILE A 99 14.17 4.23 -8.28
CA ILE A 99 14.26 2.83 -8.71
C ILE A 99 15.50 2.25 -8.04
N GLY A 100 15.38 1.10 -7.41
CA GLY A 100 16.47 0.39 -6.73
C GLY A 100 16.10 -1.09 -6.50
N ALA A 101 17.07 -1.91 -6.10
CA ALA A 101 16.90 -3.35 -5.90
C ALA A 101 17.06 -3.73 -4.42
N ILE A 102 16.02 -4.30 -3.81
CA ILE A 102 16.07 -4.78 -2.41
C ILE A 102 16.89 -6.07 -2.34
N HIS A 103 18.21 -5.93 -2.33
CA HIS A 103 19.13 -7.03 -2.05
C HIS A 103 19.84 -6.75 -0.73
N ASN A 104 20.15 -7.81 0.05
CA ASN A 104 21.05 -7.77 1.20
C ASN A 104 22.51 -7.54 0.78
N ILE A 105 22.77 -6.44 0.07
CA ILE A 105 24.10 -5.95 -0.23
C ILE A 105 24.43 -4.90 0.86
N GLU A 106 25.63 -4.94 1.42
CA GLU A 106 26.11 -3.91 2.36
C GLU A 106 25.83 -2.49 1.79
N GLY A 107 25.20 -1.62 2.60
CA GLY A 107 24.88 -0.24 2.23
C GLY A 107 23.50 -0.01 1.59
N PHE A 108 22.78 -1.04 1.16
CA PHE A 108 21.49 -0.85 0.48
C PHE A 108 20.38 -0.28 1.39
N GLY A 109 20.44 -0.59 2.70
CA GLY A 109 19.54 0.02 3.69
C GLY A 109 19.63 1.56 3.69
N ASP A 110 20.84 2.10 3.53
CA ASP A 110 21.09 3.55 3.56
C ASP A 110 20.56 4.25 2.29
N GLU A 111 20.61 3.58 1.13
CA GLU A 111 20.07 4.11 -0.12
C GLU A 111 18.54 4.26 -0.05
N ILE A 112 17.81 3.23 0.43
CA ILE A 112 16.37 3.32 0.63
C ILE A 112 16.03 4.39 1.66
N ILE A 113 16.77 4.45 2.78
CA ILE A 113 16.57 5.49 3.79
C ILE A 113 16.71 6.87 3.16
N CYS A 114 17.75 7.12 2.36
CA CYS A 114 17.96 8.39 1.69
C CYS A 114 16.86 8.72 0.66
N ALA A 115 16.44 7.73 -0.13
CA ALA A 115 15.40 7.88 -1.14
C ALA A 115 14.04 8.21 -0.49
N LEU A 116 13.61 7.42 0.50
CA LEU A 116 12.36 7.65 1.21
C LEU A 116 12.40 8.97 2.01
N THR A 117 13.53 9.30 2.63
CA THR A 117 13.70 10.58 3.35
C THR A 117 13.53 11.75 2.38
N SER A 118 14.15 11.66 1.21
CA SER A 118 14.04 12.70 0.17
C SER A 118 12.63 12.77 -0.43
N TYR A 119 11.97 11.62 -0.59
CA TYR A 119 10.59 11.52 -1.04
C TYR A 119 9.63 12.25 -0.09
N PHE A 120 9.67 11.92 1.20
CA PHE A 120 8.74 12.47 2.20
C PHE A 120 8.97 13.94 2.53
N LYS A 121 10.10 14.54 2.12
CA LYS A 121 10.27 16.01 2.14
C LYS A 121 9.29 16.75 1.23
N THR A 122 8.81 16.10 0.17
CA THR A 122 7.99 16.74 -0.87
C THR A 122 6.63 16.09 -1.07
N SER A 123 6.43 14.88 -0.54
CA SER A 123 5.25 14.06 -0.81
C SER A 123 4.73 13.47 0.51
N ARG A 124 3.43 13.55 0.76
CA ARG A 124 2.81 13.01 2.00
C ARG A 124 2.30 11.57 1.86
N CYS A 125 2.21 11.07 0.63
CA CYS A 125 1.87 9.69 0.35
C CYS A 125 2.51 9.26 -0.97
N GLY A 126 2.67 7.95 -1.15
CA GLY A 126 3.23 7.36 -2.36
C GLY A 126 2.95 5.88 -2.45
N ILE A 127 3.18 5.31 -3.63
CA ILE A 127 3.16 3.86 -3.82
C ILE A 127 4.60 3.37 -3.86
N LEU A 128 4.92 2.39 -3.02
CA LEU A 128 6.17 1.63 -3.11
C LEU A 128 5.87 0.31 -3.81
N ASN A 129 6.54 0.05 -4.92
CA ASN A 129 6.50 -1.24 -5.58
C ASN A 129 7.80 -2.00 -5.28
N CYS A 130 7.66 -3.25 -4.88
CA CYS A 130 8.75 -4.19 -4.69
C CYS A 130 8.34 -5.53 -5.31
N ASN A 131 8.92 -5.87 -6.45
CA ASN A 131 8.51 -7.03 -7.26
C ASN A 131 6.99 -7.02 -7.53
N GLU A 132 6.30 -8.07 -7.11
CA GLU A 132 4.85 -8.25 -7.24
C GLU A 132 4.03 -7.58 -6.11
N TYR A 133 4.71 -6.91 -5.18
CA TYR A 133 4.08 -6.26 -4.03
C TYR A 133 4.00 -4.74 -4.25
N SER A 134 2.83 -4.19 -3.96
CA SER A 134 2.62 -2.74 -3.88
C SER A 134 2.11 -2.35 -2.50
N PHE A 135 2.64 -1.26 -1.97
CA PHE A 135 2.29 -0.71 -0.67
C PHE A 135 1.91 0.76 -0.77
N GLY A 136 0.90 1.16 0.01
CA GLY A 136 0.54 2.56 0.19
C GLY A 136 1.37 3.14 1.32
N MET A 137 2.32 4.02 1.01
CA MET A 137 3.10 4.72 2.03
C MET A 137 2.51 6.10 2.33
N MET A 138 2.56 6.52 3.59
CA MET A 138 2.04 7.82 4.02
C MET A 138 2.96 8.43 5.09
N PHE A 139 2.97 9.76 5.18
CA PHE A 139 3.64 10.52 6.23
C PHE A 139 2.67 11.53 6.84
N VAL A 140 2.26 11.26 8.08
CA VAL A 140 1.22 12.02 8.79
C VAL A 140 1.62 12.15 10.25
N GLY A 141 1.51 13.36 10.80
CA GLY A 141 1.75 13.59 12.23
C GLY A 141 3.16 13.26 12.69
N ASN A 142 4.16 13.36 11.81
CA ASN A 142 5.55 12.95 12.05
C ASN A 142 5.76 11.43 12.23
N GLU A 143 4.79 10.62 11.82
CA GLU A 143 4.90 9.16 11.75
C GLU A 143 4.84 8.72 10.28
N PHE A 144 5.56 7.64 9.98
CA PHE A 144 5.51 6.96 8.68
C PHE A 144 4.51 5.82 8.77
N TRP A 145 3.77 5.59 7.69
CA TRP A 145 2.73 4.58 7.64
C TRP A 145 2.86 3.73 6.39
N ILE A 146 2.63 2.42 6.52
CA ILE A 146 2.47 1.49 5.42
C ILE A 146 1.09 0.85 5.51
N PHE A 147 0.33 0.98 4.44
CA PHE A 147 -0.81 0.10 4.14
C PHE A 147 -0.31 -1.08 3.33
N ASP A 148 -0.58 -2.29 3.83
CA ASP A 148 -0.26 -3.55 3.19
C ASP A 148 -1.53 -4.41 3.09
N SER A 149 -2.00 -4.65 1.86
CA SER A 149 -3.20 -5.43 1.58
C SER A 149 -2.99 -6.95 1.68
N HIS A 150 -1.74 -7.41 1.82
CA HIS A 150 -1.42 -8.83 1.94
C HIS A 150 -1.77 -9.34 3.35
N ALA A 151 -1.82 -10.67 3.49
CA ALA A 151 -2.17 -11.29 4.75
C ALA A 151 -1.01 -11.18 5.74
N LYS A 152 -1.23 -10.43 6.83
CA LYS A 152 -0.26 -10.20 7.90
C LYS A 152 -0.83 -10.59 9.27
N ASP A 153 0.04 -11.08 10.15
CA ASP A 153 -0.29 -11.36 11.53
C ASP A 153 -0.38 -10.08 12.39
N ILE A 154 -0.66 -10.24 13.68
CA ILE A 154 -0.77 -9.14 14.66
C ILE A 154 0.53 -8.33 14.83
N THR A 155 1.66 -8.87 14.37
CA THR A 155 2.98 -8.22 14.41
C THR A 155 3.38 -7.61 13.07
N GLY A 156 2.52 -7.71 12.05
CA GLY A 156 2.78 -7.22 10.69
C GLY A 156 3.60 -8.20 9.84
N ARG A 157 3.83 -9.44 10.27
CA ARG A 157 4.60 -10.43 9.50
C ARG A 157 3.70 -11.21 8.55
N SER A 158 4.26 -11.68 7.44
CA SER A 158 3.53 -12.54 6.48
C SER A 158 2.92 -13.75 7.17
N TYR A 159 1.61 -13.93 7.00
CA TYR A 159 0.86 -15.03 7.58
C TYR A 159 -0.36 -15.33 6.71
N HIS A 160 -0.52 -16.57 6.24
CA HIS A 160 -1.52 -16.92 5.23
C HIS A 160 -2.97 -16.74 5.69
N GLU A 161 -3.22 -16.90 7.00
CA GLU A 161 -4.52 -16.67 7.66
C GLU A 161 -4.63 -15.25 8.25
N GLY A 162 -3.72 -14.36 7.86
CA GLY A 162 -3.68 -12.97 8.33
C GLY A 162 -4.67 -12.04 7.64
N PHE A 163 -4.55 -10.76 7.97
CA PHE A 163 -5.39 -9.70 7.43
C PHE A 163 -4.52 -8.58 6.84
N ALA A 164 -5.12 -7.73 6.01
CA ALA A 164 -4.51 -6.49 5.60
C ALA A 164 -4.21 -5.62 6.84
N VAL A 165 -3.15 -4.82 6.77
CA VAL A 165 -2.67 -4.02 7.89
C VAL A 165 -2.37 -2.59 7.49
N LEU A 166 -2.54 -1.71 8.47
CA LEU A 166 -1.96 -0.38 8.51
C LEU A 166 -0.92 -0.36 9.64
N ILE A 167 0.33 -0.08 9.32
CA ILE A 167 1.45 -0.10 10.27
C ILE A 167 2.04 1.29 10.38
N SER A 168 2.26 1.77 11.61
CA SER A 168 2.95 3.04 11.87
C SER A 168 4.38 2.82 12.40
N PHE A 169 5.27 3.73 12.02
CA PHE A 169 6.68 3.74 12.39
C PHE A 169 7.08 5.14 12.86
N SER A 170 7.82 5.21 13.97
CA SER A 170 8.35 6.47 14.52
C SER A 170 9.54 7.01 13.74
N SER A 171 10.19 6.17 12.94
CA SER A 171 11.37 6.53 12.16
C SER A 171 11.36 5.83 10.81
N ILE A 172 12.07 6.43 9.85
CA ILE A 172 12.24 5.83 8.53
C ILE A 172 13.07 4.54 8.61
N ASN A 173 14.01 4.45 9.56
CA ASN A 173 14.81 3.25 9.81
C ASN A 173 13.94 2.06 10.22
N GLU A 174 12.96 2.26 11.12
CA GLU A 174 12.01 1.19 11.48
C GLU A 174 11.19 0.73 10.27
N LEU A 175 10.74 1.67 9.43
CA LEU A 175 10.02 1.34 8.19
C LEU A 175 10.89 0.50 7.24
N VAL A 176 12.14 0.91 7.01
CA VAL A 176 13.05 0.19 6.12
C VAL A 176 13.42 -1.19 6.66
N GLN A 177 13.63 -1.31 7.98
CA GLN A 177 13.83 -2.61 8.63
C GLN A 177 12.63 -3.54 8.43
N TYR A 178 11.41 -3.01 8.55
CA TYR A 178 10.20 -3.77 8.28
C TYR A 178 10.15 -4.27 6.82
N LEU A 179 10.48 -3.39 5.86
CA LEU A 179 10.53 -3.76 4.44
C LEU A 179 11.55 -4.89 4.19
N GLN A 180 12.76 -4.76 4.73
CA GLN A 180 13.82 -5.76 4.58
C GLN A 180 13.45 -7.12 5.20
N GLN A 181 12.69 -7.14 6.29
CA GLN A 181 12.30 -8.39 6.96
C GLN A 181 11.17 -9.13 6.25
N ASN A 182 10.32 -8.42 5.50
CA ASN A 182 9.10 -8.98 4.92
C ASN A 182 9.19 -9.24 3.42
N PHE A 183 10.20 -8.70 2.73
CA PHE A 183 10.23 -8.64 1.26
C PHE A 183 11.60 -9.01 0.66
N ASN A 184 12.41 -9.79 1.38
CA ASN A 184 13.72 -10.29 0.97
C ASN A 184 13.68 -11.71 0.34
N ASP A 185 12.51 -12.15 -0.14
CA ASP A 185 12.31 -13.47 -0.75
C ASP A 185 12.52 -13.45 -2.27
#